data_AF-B4PI23-F1
#
_entry.id   AF-B4PI23-F1
#
_cell.length_a   1.000
_cell.length_b   1.000
_cell.length_c   1.000
_cell.angle_alpha   90.00
_cell.angle_beta   90.00
_cell.angle_gamma   90.00
#
_symmetry.space_group_name_H-M   'P 1'
#
loop_
_entity.id
_entity.type
_entity.pdbx_description
1 polymer ?
#
loop_
_entity_poly.entity_id
_entity_poly.type
_entity_poly.pdbx_seq_one_letter_code
_entity_poly.pdbx_strand_id
1 'polypeptide(L)'
;MSQTVEPCDESDPRRESRSNPEDEDGRCTLDGLLLHMFHLLEDLELLHTQVNKESSRAQLLLARVRLHQSALRIPAEAQLPRGRPYKALTRVVEERSSWGKVFKIIRLPVNPILGYLRPVRNIFGSLVPDNLRIANRHWEHCLDLIVECANIKRELQSTIIFIEKLRYFLNQR
;
A
#
# COMPACT_ATOMS: atom_id res chain seq x y z
N MET A 1 -23.18 19.06 79.96
CA MET A 1 -22.55 19.05 78.63
C MET A 1 -23.09 17.84 77.89
N SER A 2 -24.16 18.02 77.13
CA SER A 2 -24.79 16.94 76.35
C SER A 2 -24.46 17.17 74.89
N GLN A 3 -23.81 16.20 74.26
CA GLN A 3 -23.43 16.23 72.85
C GLN A 3 -24.65 15.88 71.98
N THR A 4 -24.95 16.78 71.05
CA THR A 4 -25.89 16.58 69.95
C THR A 4 -25.16 15.79 68.87
N VAL A 5 -25.68 14.60 68.51
CA VAL A 5 -25.22 13.84 67.34
C VAL A 5 -26.15 14.19 66.19
N GLU A 6 -25.63 14.92 65.21
CA GLU A 6 -26.30 15.11 63.92
C GLU A 6 -26.25 13.80 63.10
N PRO A 7 -27.31 13.43 62.39
CA PRO A 7 -27.26 12.32 61.44
C PRO A 7 -26.61 12.78 60.14
N CYS A 8 -25.58 12.06 59.70
CA CYS A 8 -24.98 12.19 58.38
C CYS A 8 -26.01 11.87 57.29
N ASP A 9 -26.29 12.85 56.44
CA ASP A 9 -26.94 12.68 55.13
C ASP A 9 -26.01 11.85 54.23
N GLU A 10 -26.29 10.55 54.14
CA GLU A 10 -25.66 9.66 53.17
C GLU A 10 -26.77 9.12 52.25
N SER A 11 -27.08 9.91 51.23
CA SER A 11 -28.01 9.53 50.16
C SER A 11 -27.67 10.31 48.88
N ASP A 12 -26.55 9.97 48.25
CA ASP A 12 -26.40 10.21 46.81
C ASP A 12 -26.20 8.88 46.08
N PRO A 13 -27.30 8.14 45.81
CA PRO A 13 -27.23 6.97 44.98
C PRO A 13 -27.29 7.41 43.51
N ARG A 14 -26.23 7.07 42.76
CA ARG A 14 -26.26 6.89 41.31
C ARG A 14 -26.33 8.18 40.48
N ARG A 15 -25.17 8.82 40.39
CA ARG A 15 -24.70 9.34 39.09
C ARG A 15 -24.17 8.19 38.22
N GLU A 16 -25.00 7.17 38.00
CA GLU A 16 -24.78 6.26 36.88
C GLU A 16 -25.04 7.08 35.62
N SER A 17 -23.96 7.53 35.01
CA SER A 17 -23.92 8.04 33.65
C SER A 17 -24.62 7.02 32.75
N ARG A 18 -25.92 7.20 32.50
CA ARG A 18 -26.65 6.43 31.49
C ARG A 18 -26.09 6.81 30.13
N SER A 19 -25.01 6.14 29.71
CA SER A 19 -24.69 6.03 28.30
C SER A 19 -25.83 5.23 27.66
N ASN A 20 -26.46 5.80 26.62
CA ASN A 20 -27.42 5.03 25.85
C ASN A 20 -26.68 3.84 25.21
N PRO A 21 -27.28 2.64 25.15
CA PRO A 21 -26.64 1.47 24.56
C PRO A 21 -26.26 1.70 23.08
N GLU A 22 -26.99 2.56 22.37
CA GLU A 22 -26.64 2.98 21.00
C GLU A 22 -25.35 3.82 20.93
N ASP A 23 -25.08 4.64 21.95
CA ASP A 23 -23.87 5.46 22.00
C ASP A 23 -22.65 4.61 22.39
N GLU A 24 -22.84 3.56 23.21
CA GLU A 24 -21.80 2.59 23.53
C GLU A 24 -21.44 1.73 22.30
N ASP A 25 -22.43 1.24 21.56
CA ASP A 25 -22.21 0.45 20.34
C ASP A 25 -21.49 1.27 19.25
N GLY A 26 -21.88 2.55 19.10
CA GLY A 26 -21.19 3.48 18.21
C GLY A 26 -19.74 3.77 18.63
N ARG A 27 -19.45 3.85 19.94
CA ARG A 27 -18.09 4.00 20.47
C ARG A 27 -17.25 2.74 20.26
N CYS A 28 -17.81 1.56 20.52
CA CYS A 28 -17.12 0.29 20.25
C CYS A 28 -16.79 0.12 18.75
N THR A 29 -17.70 0.54 17.86
CA THR A 29 -17.46 0.54 16.41
C THR A 29 -16.34 1.52 16.03
N LEU A 30 -16.34 2.72 16.62
CA LEU A 30 -15.29 3.71 16.40
C LEU A 30 -13.92 3.19 16.85
N ASP A 31 -13.84 2.55 18.01
CA ASP A 31 -12.62 1.94 18.53
C ASP A 31 -12.12 0.83 17.59
N GLY A 32 -13.03 -0.01 17.08
CA GLY A 32 -12.70 -1.03 16.09
C GLY A 32 -12.15 -0.45 14.78
N LEU A 33 -12.74 0.64 14.28
CA LEU A 33 -12.24 1.34 13.09
C LEU A 33 -10.88 2.01 13.32
N LEU A 34 -10.65 2.57 14.50
CA LEU A 34 -9.35 3.14 14.88
C LEU A 34 -8.27 2.06 14.95
N LEU A 35 -8.58 0.92 15.54
CA LEU A 35 -7.67 -0.23 15.57
C LEU A 35 -7.36 -0.71 14.14
N HIS A 36 -8.37 -0.85 13.28
CA HIS A 36 -8.18 -1.20 11.87
C HIS A 36 -7.29 -0.19 11.13
N MET A 37 -7.50 1.11 11.37
CA MET A 37 -6.64 2.17 10.82
C MET A 37 -5.18 2.01 11.26
N PHE A 38 -4.93 1.66 12.52
CA PHE A 38 -3.56 1.42 13.00
C PHE A 38 -2.93 0.19 12.34
N HIS A 39 -3.67 -0.90 12.15
CA HIS A 39 -3.18 -2.06 11.40
C HIS A 39 -2.83 -1.70 9.95
N LEU A 40 -3.70 -0.95 9.26
CA LEU A 40 -3.42 -0.49 7.89
C LEU A 40 -2.17 0.40 7.81
N LEU A 41 -1.91 1.23 8.82
CA LEU A 41 -0.69 2.04 8.89
C LEU A 41 0.56 1.19 9.10
N GLU A 42 0.49 0.18 9.97
CA GLU A 42 1.57 -0.77 10.20
C GLU A 42 1.91 -1.57 8.94
N ASP A 43 0.89 -2.13 8.28
CA ASP A 43 1.04 -2.86 7.02
C ASP A 43 1.64 -1.97 5.92
N LEU A 44 1.21 -0.70 5.86
CA LEU A 44 1.74 0.25 4.88
C LEU A 44 3.24 0.53 5.10
N GLU A 45 3.66 0.73 6.35
CA GLU A 45 5.06 0.99 6.69
C GLU A 45 5.95 -0.25 6.40
N LEU A 46 5.42 -1.44 6.70
CA LEU A 46 6.08 -2.70 6.38
C LEU A 46 6.29 -2.87 4.87
N LEU A 47 5.25 -2.61 4.06
CA LEU A 47 5.36 -2.66 2.60
C LEU A 47 6.32 -1.58 2.07
N HIS A 48 6.27 -0.36 2.60
CA HIS A 48 7.21 0.72 2.24
C HIS A 48 8.67 0.30 2.48
N THR A 49 8.95 -0.32 3.63
CA THR A 49 10.27 -0.85 3.97
C THR A 49 10.70 -1.95 3.00
N GLN A 50 9.80 -2.85 2.63
CA GLN A 50 10.06 -3.90 1.63
C GLN A 50 10.36 -3.32 0.25
N VAL A 51 9.56 -2.35 -0.23
CA VAL A 51 9.80 -1.64 -1.49
C VAL A 51 11.18 -0.98 -1.49
N ASN A 52 11.54 -0.30 -0.40
CA ASN A 52 12.86 0.34 -0.28
C ASN A 52 14.00 -0.67 -0.33
N LYS A 53 13.85 -1.81 0.37
CA LYS A 53 14.86 -2.89 0.38
C LYS A 53 15.05 -3.49 -1.02
N GLU A 54 13.96 -3.85 -1.68
CA GLU A 54 13.98 -4.49 -3.00
C GLU A 54 14.47 -3.53 -4.09
N SER A 55 14.02 -2.27 -4.06
CA SER A 55 14.46 -1.25 -5.02
C SER A 55 15.94 -0.90 -4.84
N SER A 56 16.43 -0.76 -3.60
CA SER A 56 17.84 -0.53 -3.32
C SER A 56 18.72 -1.67 -3.81
N ARG A 57 18.27 -2.92 -3.60
CA ARG A 57 18.97 -4.12 -4.10
C ARG A 57 19.00 -4.15 -5.64
N ALA A 58 17.88 -3.84 -6.28
CA ALA A 58 17.80 -3.76 -7.73
C ALA A 58 18.72 -2.67 -8.31
N GLN A 59 18.76 -1.49 -7.67
CA GLN A 59 19.62 -0.38 -8.04
C GLN A 59 21.11 -0.72 -7.89
N LEU A 60 21.49 -1.39 -6.80
CA LEU A 60 22.88 -1.81 -6.57
C LEU A 60 23.34 -2.81 -7.64
N LEU A 61 22.51 -3.80 -7.96
CA LEU A 61 22.80 -4.76 -9.03
C LEU A 61 22.92 -4.07 -10.39
N LEU A 62 22.05 -3.11 -10.67
CA LEU A 62 22.11 -2.31 -11.90
C LEU A 62 23.38 -1.44 -11.95
N ALA A 63 23.77 -0.83 -10.83
CA ALA A 63 25.03 -0.08 -10.73
C ALA A 63 26.24 -0.99 -10.99
N ARG A 64 26.24 -2.21 -10.44
CA ARG A 64 27.28 -3.21 -10.70
C ARG A 64 27.34 -3.58 -12.18
N VAL A 65 26.21 -3.84 -12.83
CA VAL A 65 26.15 -4.12 -14.28
C VAL A 65 26.72 -2.95 -15.07
N ARG A 66 26.32 -1.71 -14.74
CA ARG A 66 26.81 -0.49 -15.41
C ARG A 66 28.30 -0.27 -15.23
N LEU A 67 28.88 -0.67 -14.09
CA LEU A 67 30.32 -0.57 -13.83
C LEU A 67 31.11 -1.58 -14.67
N HIS A 68 30.60 -2.80 -14.85
CA HIS A 68 31.29 -3.85 -15.61
C HIS A 68 31.21 -3.61 -17.14
N GLN A 69 30.19 -2.91 -17.64
CA GLN A 69 30.00 -2.62 -19.07
C GLN A 69 30.77 -1.37 -19.55
N SER A 70 31.98 -1.10 -19.06
CA SER A 70 32.76 0.12 -19.27
C SER A 70 32.66 0.74 -20.70
N ALA A 71 32.46 2.06 -20.75
CA ALA A 71 32.59 2.99 -21.90
C ALA A 71 31.79 2.76 -23.21
N LEU A 72 31.43 1.54 -23.62
CA LEU A 72 30.57 1.30 -24.78
C LEU A 72 29.09 1.35 -24.39
N ARG A 73 28.63 2.53 -23.97
CA ARG A 73 27.19 2.77 -23.77
C ARG A 73 26.52 3.06 -25.10
N ILE A 74 25.97 2.03 -25.74
CA ILE A 74 24.88 2.29 -26.68
C ILE A 74 23.65 2.60 -25.82
N PRO A 75 23.09 3.83 -25.86
CA PRO A 75 21.92 4.16 -25.06
C PRO A 75 20.81 3.16 -25.37
N ALA A 76 20.06 2.74 -24.34
CA ALA A 76 18.97 1.77 -24.52
C ALA A 76 18.03 2.22 -25.65
N GLU A 77 17.77 3.52 -25.75
CA GLU A 77 16.99 4.18 -26.80
C GLU A 77 17.54 3.95 -28.23
N ALA A 78 18.86 3.89 -28.40
CA ALA A 78 19.47 3.57 -29.69
C ALA A 78 19.40 2.07 -30.03
N GLN A 79 19.15 1.22 -29.03
CA GLN A 79 18.95 -0.23 -29.20
C GLN A 79 17.48 -0.62 -29.35
N LEU A 80 16.55 0.34 -29.15
CA LEU A 80 15.13 0.12 -29.38
C LEU A 80 14.82 0.21 -30.89
N PRO A 81 14.22 -0.82 -31.52
CA PRO A 81 13.57 -0.70 -32.82
C PRO A 81 12.73 0.58 -32.95
N ARG A 82 13.01 1.38 -34.00
CA ARG A 82 12.41 2.69 -34.25
C ARG A 82 11.08 2.65 -35.04
N GLY A 83 10.58 1.47 -35.38
CA GLY A 83 9.45 1.32 -36.32
C GLY A 83 8.05 1.28 -35.71
N ARG A 84 7.88 0.71 -34.50
CA ARG A 84 6.56 0.52 -33.89
C ARG A 84 6.57 0.87 -32.41
N PRO A 85 5.53 1.54 -31.87
CA PRO A 85 5.46 1.83 -30.45
C PRO A 85 5.43 0.55 -29.62
N TYR A 86 6.19 0.56 -28.53
CA TYR A 86 6.25 -0.52 -27.55
C TYR A 86 4.97 -0.55 -26.74
N LYS A 87 4.43 -1.74 -26.52
CA LYS A 87 3.34 -1.95 -25.57
C LYS A 87 3.90 -2.44 -24.25
N ALA A 88 3.40 -1.85 -23.15
CA ALA A 88 3.76 -2.29 -21.81
C ALA A 88 3.39 -3.76 -21.58
N LEU A 89 4.37 -4.54 -21.11
CA LEU A 89 4.17 -5.94 -20.68
C LEU A 89 3.41 -6.02 -19.36
N THR A 90 3.55 -5.02 -18.52
CA THR A 90 2.89 -4.96 -17.22
C THR A 90 1.96 -3.77 -17.20
N ARG A 91 0.70 -3.99 -16.79
CA ARG A 91 -0.32 -2.95 -16.69
C ARG A 91 -0.99 -3.02 -15.33
N VAL A 92 -1.29 -1.87 -14.77
CA VAL A 92 -2.18 -1.78 -13.60
C VAL A 92 -3.59 -1.58 -14.12
N VAL A 93 -4.52 -2.40 -13.63
CA VAL A 93 -5.95 -2.28 -13.90
C VAL A 93 -6.69 -2.11 -12.58
N GLU A 94 -7.84 -1.47 -12.66
CA GLU A 94 -8.77 -1.39 -11.54
C GLU A 94 -9.87 -2.44 -11.74
N GLU A 95 -10.09 -3.28 -10.73
CA GLU A 95 -11.13 -4.30 -10.72
C GLU A 95 -12.11 -4.04 -9.57
N ARG A 96 -13.40 -4.36 -9.81
CA ARG A 96 -14.42 -4.32 -8.76
C ARG A 96 -14.34 -5.60 -7.94
N SER A 97 -14.18 -5.43 -6.64
CA SER A 97 -14.24 -6.47 -5.61
C SER A 97 -15.48 -6.26 -4.74
N SER A 98 -15.85 -7.28 -3.95
CA SER A 98 -16.92 -7.19 -2.94
C SER A 98 -16.70 -6.06 -1.93
N TRP A 99 -15.45 -5.69 -1.68
CA TRP A 99 -15.06 -4.62 -0.74
C TRP A 99 -14.75 -3.29 -1.42
N GLY A 100 -15.05 -3.14 -2.72
CA GLY A 100 -14.82 -1.92 -3.48
C GLY A 100 -13.82 -2.10 -4.62
N LYS A 101 -13.19 -1.00 -5.06
CA LYS A 101 -12.27 -1.04 -6.22
C LYS A 101 -10.85 -1.35 -5.76
N VAL A 102 -10.20 -2.31 -6.42
CA VAL A 102 -8.84 -2.76 -6.09
C VAL A 102 -7.96 -2.68 -7.34
N PHE A 103 -6.73 -2.23 -7.19
CA PHE A 103 -5.72 -2.28 -8.25
C PHE A 103 -5.12 -3.68 -8.35
N LYS A 104 -4.96 -4.18 -9.56
CA LYS A 104 -4.25 -5.43 -9.86
C LYS A 104 -3.27 -5.25 -11.01
N ILE A 105 -2.25 -6.10 -11.01
CA ILE A 105 -1.27 -6.16 -12.10
C ILE A 105 -1.67 -7.23 -13.09
N ILE A 106 -1.75 -6.86 -14.36
CA ILE A 106 -1.82 -7.78 -15.49
C ILE A 106 -0.46 -7.83 -16.17
N ARG A 107 0.07 -9.05 -16.33
CA ARG A 107 1.30 -9.34 -17.07
C ARG A 107 0.92 -9.99 -18.40
N LEU A 108 1.29 -9.32 -19.49
CA LEU A 108 1.00 -9.74 -20.86
C LEU A 108 2.15 -10.59 -21.41
N PRO A 109 1.86 -11.59 -22.25
CA PRO A 109 2.90 -12.41 -22.86
C PRO A 109 3.75 -11.59 -23.83
N VAL A 110 5.02 -11.98 -23.96
CA VAL A 110 5.92 -11.38 -24.94
C VAL A 110 5.46 -11.78 -26.34
N ASN A 111 5.08 -10.79 -27.15
CA ASN A 111 4.66 -10.96 -28.54
C ASN A 111 5.22 -9.81 -29.39
N PRO A 112 6.38 -10.03 -30.04
CA PRO A 112 7.02 -9.03 -30.89
C PRO A 112 6.14 -8.54 -32.04
N ILE A 113 5.35 -9.43 -32.63
CA ILE A 113 4.42 -9.12 -33.74
C ILE A 113 3.37 -8.11 -33.30
N LEU A 114 2.98 -8.11 -32.02
CA LEU A 114 1.98 -7.19 -31.45
C LEU A 114 2.60 -5.99 -30.71
N GLY A 115 3.93 -5.88 -30.67
CA GLY A 115 4.66 -4.80 -29.98
C GLY A 115 4.94 -5.04 -28.49
N TYR A 116 4.67 -6.25 -27.98
CA TYR A 116 4.97 -6.66 -26.60
C TYR A 116 6.38 -7.26 -26.54
N LEU A 117 7.36 -6.44 -26.13
CA LEU A 117 8.78 -6.79 -26.22
C LEU A 117 9.38 -6.89 -24.82
N ARG A 118 10.19 -7.92 -24.56
CA ARG A 118 10.91 -8.07 -23.29
C ARG A 118 12.14 -7.15 -23.29
N PRO A 119 12.19 -6.10 -22.44
CA PRO A 119 13.25 -5.10 -22.50
C PRO A 119 14.64 -5.72 -22.31
N VAL A 120 14.77 -6.62 -21.34
CA VAL A 120 16.07 -7.22 -20.96
C VAL A 120 16.72 -7.99 -22.12
N ARG A 121 15.96 -8.71 -22.95
CA ARG A 121 16.50 -9.52 -24.05
C ARG A 121 16.65 -8.73 -25.35
N ASN A 122 15.75 -7.77 -25.59
CA ASN A 122 15.73 -7.03 -26.86
C ASN A 122 16.65 -5.81 -26.84
N ILE A 123 16.91 -5.24 -25.66
CA ILE A 123 17.83 -4.10 -25.51
C ILE A 123 19.25 -4.59 -25.27
N PHE A 124 19.47 -5.67 -24.50
CA PHE A 124 20.81 -6.10 -24.12
C PHE A 124 21.30 -7.37 -24.85
N GLY A 125 20.55 -7.83 -25.87
CA GLY A 125 20.87 -9.02 -26.66
C GLY A 125 20.69 -10.34 -25.92
N SER A 126 21.26 -11.42 -26.48
CA SER A 126 21.17 -12.78 -25.92
C SER A 126 22.06 -13.01 -24.70
N LEU A 127 23.16 -12.25 -24.57
CA LEU A 127 24.14 -12.32 -23.48
C LEU A 127 23.84 -11.29 -22.39
N VAL A 128 22.67 -11.40 -21.78
CA VAL A 128 22.28 -10.55 -20.64
C VAL A 128 23.06 -10.99 -19.40
N PRO A 129 23.80 -10.11 -18.70
CA PRO A 129 24.47 -10.45 -17.44
C PRO A 129 23.46 -10.96 -16.40
N ASP A 130 23.84 -11.96 -15.61
CA ASP A 130 22.95 -12.54 -14.58
C ASP A 130 22.49 -11.49 -13.57
N ASN A 131 23.38 -10.57 -13.17
CA ASN A 131 23.04 -9.45 -12.29
C ASN A 131 21.90 -8.58 -12.84
N LEU A 132 21.81 -8.38 -14.17
CA LEU A 132 20.74 -7.61 -14.79
C LEU A 132 19.41 -8.38 -14.78
N ARG A 133 19.46 -9.71 -14.95
CA ARG A 133 18.27 -10.57 -14.83
C ARG A 133 17.75 -10.58 -13.39
N ILE A 134 18.65 -10.65 -12.41
CA ILE A 134 18.30 -10.61 -10.98
C ILE A 134 17.73 -9.23 -10.63
N ALA A 135 18.36 -8.14 -11.08
CA ALA A 135 17.83 -6.80 -10.89
C ALA A 135 16.41 -6.65 -11.46
N ASN A 136 16.15 -7.19 -12.68
CA ASN A 136 14.82 -7.14 -13.27
C ASN A 136 13.78 -7.89 -12.43
N ARG A 137 14.13 -9.01 -11.80
CA ARG A 137 13.21 -9.73 -10.90
C ARG A 137 12.86 -8.92 -9.65
N HIS A 138 13.85 -8.25 -9.05
CA HIS A 138 13.59 -7.34 -7.93
C HIS A 138 12.69 -6.17 -8.35
N TRP A 139 12.91 -5.60 -9.53
CA TRP A 139 12.02 -4.56 -10.08
C TRP A 139 10.60 -5.07 -10.33
N GLU A 140 10.43 -6.29 -10.87
CA GLU A 140 9.12 -6.90 -11.07
C GLU A 140 8.37 -7.12 -9.75
N HIS A 141 9.09 -7.55 -8.70
CA HIS A 141 8.51 -7.71 -7.37
C HIS A 141 8.17 -6.37 -6.71
N CYS A 142 9.01 -5.35 -6.87
CA CYS A 142 8.70 -3.99 -6.42
C CYS A 142 7.38 -3.47 -7.00
N LEU A 143 7.07 -3.79 -8.27
CA LEU A 143 5.80 -3.39 -8.87
C LEU A 143 4.60 -4.02 -8.13
N ASP A 144 4.68 -5.30 -7.77
CA ASP A 144 3.62 -5.96 -6.99
C ASP A 144 3.42 -5.26 -5.64
N LEU A 145 4.51 -5.04 -4.91
CA LEU A 145 4.48 -4.36 -3.60
C LEU A 145 3.92 -2.93 -3.69
N ILE A 146 4.25 -2.18 -4.75
CA ILE A 146 3.72 -0.82 -4.96
C ILE A 146 2.20 -0.84 -5.19
N VAL A 147 1.69 -1.86 -5.90
CA VAL A 147 0.24 -2.00 -6.11
C VAL A 147 -0.46 -2.37 -4.80
N GLU A 148 0.14 -3.22 -3.98
CA GLU A 148 -0.35 -3.50 -2.62
C GLU A 148 -0.36 -2.24 -1.76
N CYS A 149 0.71 -1.43 -1.77
CA CYS A 149 0.74 -0.13 -1.09
C CYS A 149 -0.41 0.78 -1.54
N ALA A 150 -0.70 0.82 -2.84
CA ALA A 150 -1.78 1.65 -3.38
C ALA A 150 -3.17 1.18 -2.91
N ASN A 151 -3.37 -0.13 -2.78
CA ASN A 151 -4.59 -0.71 -2.25
C ASN A 151 -4.77 -0.40 -0.77
N ILE A 152 -3.73 -0.59 0.06
CA ILE A 152 -3.77 -0.26 1.49
C ILE A 152 -4.02 1.23 1.70
N LYS A 153 -3.36 2.12 0.95
CA LYS A 153 -3.61 3.56 1.02
C LYS A 153 -5.07 3.93 0.72
N ARG A 154 -5.67 3.28 -0.26
CA ARG A 154 -7.07 3.50 -0.62
C ARG A 154 -8.02 3.01 0.49
N GLU A 155 -7.73 1.85 1.06
CA GLU A 155 -8.49 1.32 2.18
C GLU A 155 -8.38 2.24 3.40
N LEU A 156 -7.16 2.68 3.74
CA LEU A 156 -6.89 3.62 4.81
C LEU A 156 -7.67 4.93 4.63
N GLN A 157 -7.66 5.51 3.42
CA GLN A 157 -8.45 6.70 3.11
C GLN A 157 -9.94 6.47 3.33
N SER A 158 -10.45 5.31 2.92
CA SER A 158 -11.85 4.95 3.11
C SER A 158 -12.18 4.82 4.59
N THR A 159 -11.34 4.13 5.38
CA THR A 159 -11.48 3.97 6.84
C THR A 159 -11.48 5.32 7.56
N ILE A 160 -10.58 6.23 7.20
CA ILE A 160 -10.54 7.60 7.77
C ILE A 160 -11.85 8.33 7.51
N ILE A 161 -12.37 8.29 6.27
CA ILE A 161 -13.66 8.92 5.93
C ILE A 161 -14.81 8.29 6.75
N PHE A 162 -14.80 6.97 6.96
CA PHE A 162 -15.80 6.31 7.81
C PHE A 162 -15.70 6.75 9.27
N ILE A 163 -14.50 6.86 9.82
CA ILE A 163 -14.24 7.37 11.17
C ILE A 163 -14.77 8.80 11.32
N GLU A 164 -14.46 9.68 10.37
CA GLU A 164 -14.91 11.08 10.38
C GLU A 164 -16.44 11.18 10.38
N LYS A 165 -17.10 10.39 9.52
CA LYS A 165 -18.57 10.33 9.47
C LYS A 165 -19.16 9.82 10.77
N LEU A 166 -18.64 8.72 11.32
CA LEU A 166 -19.15 8.15 12.57
C LEU A 166 -18.98 9.11 13.74
N ARG A 167 -17.83 9.78 13.85
CA ARG A 167 -17.60 10.84 14.86
C ARG A 167 -18.59 12.00 14.72
N TYR A 168 -18.85 12.43 13.49
CA TYR A 168 -19.84 13.48 13.24
C TYR A 168 -21.23 13.07 13.73
N PHE A 169 -21.68 11.85 13.41
CA PHE A 169 -22.98 11.35 13.86
C PHE A 169 -23.08 11.23 15.38
N LEU A 170 -22.02 10.75 16.05
CA LEU A 170 -21.97 10.61 17.51
C LEU A 170 -21.94 11.97 18.23
N ASN A 171 -21.33 12.99 17.63
CA ASN A 171 -21.26 14.34 18.22
C ASN A 171 -22.52 15.19 17.97
N GLN A 172 -23.42 14.75 17.08
CA GLN A 172 -24.68 15.44 16.77
C GLN A 172 -25.89 14.93 17.56
N ARG A 173 -25.74 13.81 18.26
CA ARG A 173 -26.72 13.28 19.22
C ARG A 173 -26.44 13.84 20.61
#